data_AF-A0A3C0QNE1-F1
#
_entry.id   AF-A0A3C0QNE1-F1
#
_cell.length_a   1.000
_cell.length_b   1.000
_cell.length_c   1.000
_cell.angle_alpha   90.00
_cell.angle_beta   90.00
_cell.angle_gamma   90.00
#
_symmetry.space_group_name_H-M   'P 1'
#
loop_
_entity.id
_entity.type
_entity.pdbx_description
1 polymer ?
#
loop_
_entity_poly.entity_id
_entity_poly.type
_entity_poly.pdbx_seq_one_letter_code
_entity_poly.pdbx_strand_id
1 'polypeptide(L)'
;MVRAFCGELEKAGYFAGLYMSRSPFNSYMEDDIKTRYALWLAEYCSQLNYSGAVGMWQKSSTGRVSGISGNVDMNECYIDYAEKIKSAGLNGFSDCQIVDAPPIAPVAPALPKSKSENQATVEVNINGETYSGKLNKQ
;
A
#
# COMPACT_ATOMS: atom_id res chain seq x y z
N MET A 1 7.42 -3.08 15.29
CA MET A 1 7.48 -2.48 13.95
C MET A 1 6.16 -2.60 13.20
N VAL A 2 5.67 -3.83 12.95
CA VAL A 2 4.42 -4.05 12.18
C VAL A 2 3.23 -3.27 12.72
N ARG A 3 2.98 -3.30 14.04
CA ARG A 3 1.91 -2.50 14.68
C ARG A 3 1.98 -1.01 14.35
N ALA A 4 3.16 -0.43 14.42
CA ALA A 4 3.34 1.00 14.17
C ALA A 4 3.07 1.32 12.70
N PHE A 5 3.72 0.59 11.79
CA PHE A 5 3.59 0.84 10.36
C PHE A 5 2.17 0.57 9.83
N CYS A 6 1.63 -0.62 10.10
CA CYS A 6 0.28 -0.97 9.67
C CYS A 6 -0.78 -0.11 10.37
N GLY A 7 -0.56 0.28 11.63
CA GLY A 7 -1.44 1.20 12.34
C GLY A 7 -1.50 2.59 11.69
N GLU A 8 -0.37 3.13 11.23
CA GLU A 8 -0.38 4.41 10.49
C GLU A 8 -1.06 4.29 9.11
N LEU A 9 -0.88 3.17 8.40
CA LEU A 9 -1.62 2.91 7.16
C LEU A 9 -3.13 2.86 7.39
N GLU A 10 -3.58 2.15 8.42
CA GLU A 10 -5.00 2.06 8.77
C GLU A 10 -5.59 3.43 9.14
N LYS A 11 -4.85 4.25 9.91
CA LYS A 11 -5.27 5.63 10.22
C LYS A 11 -5.41 6.50 8.98
N ALA A 12 -4.60 6.26 7.96
CA ALA A 12 -4.66 6.96 6.68
C ALA A 12 -5.73 6.37 5.72
N GLY A 13 -6.53 5.40 6.16
CA GLY A 13 -7.62 4.83 5.37
C GLY A 13 -7.18 3.72 4.42
N TYR A 14 -6.03 3.09 4.65
CA TYR A 14 -5.56 1.94 3.87
C TYR A 14 -5.80 0.62 4.59
N PHE A 15 -6.21 -0.39 3.83
CA PHE A 15 -6.21 -1.78 4.24
C PHE A 15 -4.76 -2.27 4.38
N ALA A 16 -4.35 -2.58 5.60
CA ALA A 16 -2.97 -2.95 5.91
C ALA A 16 -2.76 -4.47 6.03
N GLY A 17 -1.58 -4.92 5.65
CA GLY A 17 -1.14 -6.30 5.74
C GLY A 17 0.38 -6.39 5.74
N LEU A 18 0.89 -7.62 5.85
CA LEU A 18 2.31 -7.90 5.76
C LEU A 18 2.61 -9.04 4.79
N TYR A 19 3.75 -8.89 4.12
CA TYR A 19 4.38 -9.93 3.32
C TYR A 19 5.63 -10.45 4.04
N MET A 20 5.78 -11.77 4.15
CA MET A 20 6.98 -12.37 4.76
C MET A 20 7.18 -13.82 4.33
N SER A 21 8.44 -14.28 4.27
CA SER A 21 8.74 -15.71 4.13
C SER A 21 8.27 -16.48 5.37
N ARG A 22 7.78 -17.71 5.18
CA ARG A 22 7.20 -18.52 6.25
C ARG A 22 8.13 -18.72 7.45
N SER A 23 9.40 -19.05 7.21
CA SER A 23 10.33 -19.36 8.30
C SER A 23 10.51 -18.19 9.28
N PRO A 24 10.93 -16.98 8.85
CA PRO A 24 11.06 -15.86 9.78
C PRO A 24 9.71 -15.41 10.37
N PHE A 25 8.62 -15.52 9.61
CA PHE A 25 7.29 -15.22 10.13
C PHE A 25 6.94 -16.12 11.32
N ASN A 26 7.20 -17.42 11.20
CA ASN A 26 6.91 -18.37 12.27
C ASN A 26 7.83 -18.20 13.50
N SER A 27 9.09 -17.82 13.28
CA SER A 27 10.09 -17.69 14.34
C SER A 27 10.03 -16.39 15.13
N TYR A 28 9.59 -15.29 14.51
CA TYR A 28 9.79 -13.95 15.08
C TYR A 28 8.52 -13.12 15.20
N MET A 29 7.41 -13.54 14.58
CA MET A 29 6.18 -12.74 14.60
C MET A 29 5.39 -12.95 15.90
N GLU A 30 4.91 -11.86 16.47
CA GLU A 30 4.03 -11.90 17.64
C GLU A 30 2.62 -12.39 17.26
N ASP A 31 1.96 -13.14 18.16
CA ASP A 31 0.72 -13.85 17.85
C ASP A 31 -0.48 -12.94 17.54
N ASP A 32 -0.53 -11.76 18.15
CA ASP A 32 -1.54 -10.75 17.81
C ASP A 32 -1.35 -10.22 16.38
N ILE A 33 -0.10 -10.12 15.90
CA ILE A 33 0.17 -9.72 14.51
C ILE A 33 -0.28 -10.81 13.52
N LYS A 34 -0.08 -12.09 13.87
CA LYS A 34 -0.49 -13.23 13.03
C LYS A 34 -1.99 -13.30 12.79
N THR A 35 -2.79 -12.68 13.66
CA THR A 35 -4.27 -12.74 13.61
C THR A 35 -4.92 -11.40 13.26
N ARG A 36 -4.24 -10.28 13.49
CA ARG A 36 -4.80 -8.93 13.28
C ARG A 36 -4.76 -8.48 11.82
N TYR A 37 -3.64 -8.68 11.13
CA TYR A 37 -3.40 -8.10 9.81
C TYR A 37 -3.54 -9.14 8.69
N ALA A 38 -3.81 -8.66 7.48
CA ALA A 38 -3.78 -9.51 6.30
C ALA A 38 -2.37 -10.09 6.09
N LEU A 39 -2.30 -11.40 5.87
CA LEU A 39 -1.03 -12.12 5.71
C LEU A 39 -0.86 -12.63 4.28
N TRP A 40 0.19 -12.14 3.63
CA TRP A 40 0.72 -12.69 2.38
C TRP A 40 2.01 -13.46 2.69
N LEU A 41 1.93 -14.79 2.72
CA LEU A 41 3.04 -15.63 3.15
C LEU A 41 3.79 -16.21 1.94
N ALA A 42 5.12 -16.14 1.95
CA ALA A 42 5.95 -16.76 0.92
C ALA A 42 6.53 -18.09 1.39
N GLU A 43 6.25 -19.14 0.63
CA GLU A 43 6.88 -20.45 0.75
C GLU A 43 6.85 -21.18 -0.58
N TYR A 44 8.02 -21.40 -1.20
CA TYR A 44 8.09 -21.96 -2.54
C TYR A 44 8.04 -23.49 -2.51
N CYS A 45 6.83 -24.02 -2.45
CA CYS A 45 6.54 -25.45 -2.37
C CYS A 45 5.24 -25.80 -3.12
N SER A 46 4.98 -27.09 -3.29
CA SER A 46 3.73 -27.58 -3.90
C SER A 46 2.52 -27.46 -2.97
N GLN A 47 2.75 -27.40 -1.65
CA GLN A 47 1.73 -27.26 -0.63
C GLN A 47 2.27 -26.40 0.52
N LEU A 48 1.50 -25.38 0.90
CA LEU A 48 1.82 -24.48 2.00
C LEU A 48 1.98 -25.25 3.32
N ASN A 49 3.13 -25.09 3.98
CA ASN A 49 3.46 -25.71 5.25
C ASN A 49 3.26 -24.73 6.42
N TYR A 50 2.10 -24.08 6.45
CA TYR A 50 1.69 -23.18 7.52
C TYR A 50 0.22 -23.43 7.84
N SER A 51 -0.07 -23.70 9.11
CA SER A 51 -1.41 -24.09 9.58
C SER A 51 -2.29 -22.92 10.00
N GLY A 52 -1.72 -21.72 10.13
CA GLY A 52 -2.48 -20.52 10.44
C GLY A 52 -3.23 -19.98 9.22
N ALA A 53 -4.16 -19.05 9.47
CA ALA A 53 -4.86 -18.36 8.39
C ALA A 53 -3.88 -17.53 7.55
N VAL A 54 -3.98 -17.67 6.23
CA VAL A 54 -3.28 -16.84 5.24
C VAL A 54 -4.31 -16.28 4.28
N GLY A 55 -4.11 -15.04 3.87
CA GLY A 55 -4.96 -14.46 2.85
C GLY A 55 -4.40 -14.62 1.44
N MET A 56 -3.08 -14.72 1.32
CA MET A 56 -2.39 -14.99 0.07
C MET A 56 -1.13 -15.82 0.32
N TRP A 57 -0.85 -16.74 -0.58
CA TRP A 57 0.36 -17.56 -0.56
C TRP A 57 1.16 -17.36 -1.84
N GLN A 58 2.41 -16.89 -1.72
CA GLN A 58 3.37 -16.89 -2.81
C GLN A 58 4.07 -18.24 -2.89
N LYS A 59 3.72 -19.04 -3.90
CA LYS A 59 4.19 -20.43 -4.10
C LYS A 59 5.39 -20.57 -5.04
N SER A 60 5.72 -19.53 -5.80
CA SER A 60 6.88 -19.50 -6.68
C SER A 60 7.27 -18.07 -7.02
N SER A 61 8.56 -17.85 -7.28
CA SER A 61 9.09 -16.60 -7.87
C SER A 61 9.63 -16.78 -9.29
N THR A 62 9.38 -17.95 -9.90
CA THR A 62 9.93 -18.33 -11.21
C THR A 62 8.85 -18.72 -12.21
N GLY A 63 7.60 -18.34 -11.94
CA GLY A 63 6.48 -18.62 -12.83
C GLY A 63 6.58 -17.86 -14.15
N ARG A 64 5.73 -18.23 -15.09
CA ARG A 64 5.64 -17.63 -16.42
C ARG A 64 4.20 -17.35 -16.77
N VAL A 65 3.93 -16.12 -17.17
CA VAL A 65 2.61 -15.65 -17.60
C VAL A 65 2.77 -15.07 -19.00
N SER A 66 1.92 -15.51 -19.93
CA SER A 66 1.93 -14.98 -21.30
C SER A 66 1.77 -13.47 -21.29
N GLY A 67 2.62 -12.76 -22.04
CA GLY A 67 2.65 -11.30 -22.07
C GLY A 67 3.56 -10.64 -21.03
N ILE A 68 4.15 -11.39 -20.09
CA ILE A 68 5.14 -10.86 -19.13
C ILE A 68 6.51 -11.47 -19.39
N SER A 69 7.51 -10.60 -19.59
CA SER A 69 8.90 -11.02 -19.78
C SER A 69 9.56 -11.34 -18.43
N GLY A 70 10.38 -12.39 -18.41
CA GLY A 70 11.11 -12.79 -17.19
C GLY A 70 10.28 -13.67 -16.26
N ASN A 71 10.80 -13.84 -15.05
CA ASN A 71 10.13 -14.59 -13.98
C ASN A 71 9.02 -13.75 -13.35
N VAL A 72 7.94 -14.40 -12.95
CA VAL A 72 6.82 -13.78 -12.24
C VAL A 72 6.49 -14.56 -10.99
N ASP A 73 6.12 -13.85 -9.92
CA ASP A 73 5.64 -14.43 -8.68
C ASP A 73 4.26 -15.07 -8.86
N MET A 74 4.14 -16.34 -8.50
CA MET A 74 2.88 -17.09 -8.56
C MET A 74 2.24 -17.09 -7.19
N ASN A 75 0.99 -16.65 -7.11
CA ASN A 75 0.27 -16.50 -5.86
C ASN A 75 -1.08 -17.20 -5.90
N GLU A 76 -1.46 -17.85 -4.80
CA GLU A 76 -2.81 -18.34 -4.55
C GLU A 76 -3.47 -17.37 -3.56
N CYS A 77 -4.59 -16.75 -3.96
CA CYS A 77 -5.31 -15.79 -3.14
C CYS A 77 -6.58 -16.45 -2.57
N TYR A 78 -6.71 -16.45 -1.24
CA TYR A 78 -7.83 -17.09 -0.54
C TYR A 78 -8.91 -16.10 -0.10
N ILE A 79 -8.61 -14.80 -0.19
CA ILE A 79 -9.49 -13.71 0.23
C ILE A 79 -9.79 -12.86 -1.00
N ASP A 80 -11.07 -12.52 -1.20
CA ASP A 80 -11.42 -11.46 -2.15
C ASP A 80 -11.09 -10.09 -1.54
N TYR A 81 -9.83 -9.69 -1.68
CA TYR A 81 -9.38 -8.39 -1.20
C TYR A 81 -10.01 -7.23 -1.96
N ALA A 82 -10.37 -7.42 -3.24
CA ALA A 82 -10.97 -6.35 -4.02
C ALA A 82 -12.35 -6.01 -3.45
N GLU A 83 -13.20 -7.01 -3.21
CA GLU A 83 -14.50 -6.82 -2.55
C GLU A 83 -14.30 -6.27 -1.14
N LYS A 84 -13.45 -6.90 -0.32
CA LYS A 84 -13.27 -6.51 1.08
C LYS A 84 -12.81 -5.05 1.23
N ILE A 85 -11.86 -4.60 0.41
CA ILE A 85 -11.31 -3.24 0.46
C ILE A 85 -12.37 -2.22 0.00
N LYS A 86 -13.07 -2.52 -1.11
CA LYS A 86 -14.11 -1.64 -1.66
C LYS A 86 -15.28 -1.48 -0.68
N SER A 87 -15.81 -2.60 -0.16
CA SER A 87 -16.91 -2.59 0.79
C SER A 87 -16.58 -1.88 2.10
N ALA A 88 -15.29 -1.80 2.45
CA ALA A 88 -14.81 -1.05 3.62
C ALA A 88 -14.52 0.44 3.33
N GLY A 89 -14.64 0.89 2.08
CA GLY A 89 -14.30 2.25 1.68
C GLY A 89 -12.82 2.62 1.88
N LEU A 90 -11.94 1.62 1.88
CA LEU A 90 -10.50 1.80 2.12
C LEU A 90 -9.75 2.02 0.81
N ASN A 91 -8.47 2.40 0.89
CA ASN A 91 -7.58 2.59 -0.27
C ASN A 91 -8.12 3.57 -1.32
N GLY A 92 -8.86 4.60 -0.90
CA GLY A 92 -9.48 5.59 -1.79
C GLY A 92 -10.84 5.19 -2.35
N PHE A 93 -11.43 4.08 -1.90
CA PHE A 93 -12.81 3.70 -2.24
C PHE A 93 -13.87 4.28 -1.29
N SER A 94 -13.50 5.24 -0.43
CA SER A 94 -14.44 5.88 0.47
C SER A 94 -15.56 6.53 -0.35
N ASP A 95 -16.81 6.25 -0.01
CA ASP A 95 -17.93 6.99 -0.60
C ASP A 95 -17.66 8.48 -0.44
N CYS A 96 -17.90 9.25 -1.51
CA CYS A 96 -17.74 10.69 -1.50
C CYS A 96 -18.63 11.29 -0.41
N GLN A 97 -18.08 11.48 0.78
CA GLN A 97 -18.52 12.56 1.63
C GLN A 97 -18.04 13.82 0.90
N ILE A 98 -18.99 14.66 0.50
CA ILE A 98 -18.72 16.02 0.02
C ILE A 98 -18.11 16.77 1.21
N VAL A 99 -16.81 16.59 1.38
CA VAL A 99 -15.92 17.51 2.06
C VAL A 99 -14.96 17.91 0.97
N ASP A 100 -14.93 19.19 0.64
CA ASP A 100 -14.05 19.77 -0.38
C ASP A 100 -12.58 19.55 0.02
N ALA A 101 -12.06 18.36 -0.24
CA ALA A 101 -10.66 18.05 -0.13
C ALA A 101 -9.97 18.57 -1.40
N PRO A 102 -8.88 19.35 -1.28
CA PRO A 102 -8.13 19.76 -2.45
C PRO A 102 -7.59 18.52 -3.18
N PRO A 103 -7.40 18.60 -4.52
CA PRO A 103 -7.12 17.44 -5.35
C PRO A 103 -5.86 16.72 -4.86
N ILE A 104 -5.99 15.44 -4.50
CA ILE A 104 -4.82 14.59 -4.31
C ILE A 104 -4.17 14.42 -5.69
N ALA A 105 -3.06 15.09 -5.92
CA ALA A 105 -2.28 14.94 -7.12
C ALA A 105 -1.89 13.46 -7.31
N PRO A 106 -1.91 12.93 -8.55
CA PRO A 106 -1.59 11.53 -8.79
C PRO A 106 -0.16 11.24 -8.33
N VAL A 107 0.00 10.30 -7.38
CA VAL A 107 1.31 9.79 -7.00
C VAL A 107 1.85 8.96 -8.17
N ALA A 108 2.63 9.61 -9.03
CA ALA A 108 3.45 8.92 -10.01
C ALA A 108 4.52 8.08 -9.29
N PRO A 109 4.88 6.89 -9.79
CA PRO A 109 5.99 6.12 -9.23
C PRO A 109 7.28 6.93 -9.34
N ALA A 110 7.87 7.29 -8.19
CA ALA A 110 9.13 8.03 -8.14
C ALA A 110 10.30 7.14 -8.59
N LEU A 111 10.84 7.42 -9.78
CA LEU A 111 12.26 7.23 -10.11
C LEU A 111 12.98 8.58 -9.99
N PRO A 112 14.24 8.65 -9.51
CA PRO A 112 14.90 9.91 -9.26
C PRO A 112 15.44 10.49 -10.58
N LYS A 113 15.00 11.68 -10.98
CA LYS A 113 15.75 12.55 -11.90
C LYS A 113 15.63 14.01 -11.47
N SER A 114 16.79 14.60 -11.14
CA SER A 114 16.99 16.00 -10.78
C SER A 114 16.54 16.96 -11.88
N LYS A 115 15.84 18.04 -11.52
CA LYS A 115 15.87 19.33 -12.23
C LYS A 115 15.70 20.48 -11.22
N SER A 116 16.50 21.53 -11.37
CA SER A 116 16.45 22.74 -10.55
C SER A 116 15.21 23.57 -10.90
N GLU A 117 14.45 24.00 -9.89
CA GLU A 117 13.38 24.98 -10.05
C GLU A 117 13.67 26.18 -9.15
N ASN A 118 13.87 27.36 -9.75
CA ASN A 118 14.29 28.58 -9.06
C ASN A 118 13.12 29.56 -8.81
N GLN A 119 11.88 29.05 -8.81
CA GLN A 119 10.65 29.82 -8.59
C GLN A 119 9.64 28.94 -7.86
N ALA A 120 9.00 29.48 -6.82
CA ALA A 120 7.90 28.84 -6.12
C ALA A 120 6.68 29.77 -6.14
N THR A 121 5.50 29.21 -6.43
CA THR A 121 4.24 29.94 -6.29
C THR A 121 3.70 29.72 -4.88
N VAL A 122 3.30 30.80 -4.20
CA VAL A 122 2.69 30.75 -2.88
C VAL A 122 1.25 31.24 -2.98
N GLU A 123 0.34 30.47 -2.39
CA GLU A 123 -1.06 30.84 -2.21
C GLU A 123 -1.35 30.99 -0.71
N VAL A 124 -2.02 32.07 -0.35
CA VAL A 124 -2.41 32.38 1.04
C VAL A 124 -3.89 32.70 1.08
N ASN A 125 -4.62 32.05 1.98
CA ASN A 125 -6.02 32.36 2.24
C ASN A 125 -6.15 33.24 3.47
N ILE A 126 -6.76 34.42 3.31
CA ILE A 126 -7.06 35.35 4.39
C ILE A 126 -8.55 35.67 4.33
N ASN A 127 -9.28 35.38 5.40
CA ASN A 127 -10.71 35.67 5.53
C ASN A 127 -11.59 35.17 4.36
N GLY A 128 -11.23 34.03 3.76
CA GLY A 128 -12.00 33.43 2.67
C GLY A 128 -11.63 33.93 1.27
N GLU A 129 -10.68 34.86 1.16
CA GLU A 129 -10.13 35.30 -0.12
C GLU A 129 -8.73 34.72 -0.35
N THR A 130 -8.48 34.25 -1.58
CA THR A 130 -7.21 33.64 -1.98
C THR A 130 -6.32 34.67 -2.67
N TYR A 131 -5.09 34.79 -2.18
CA TYR A 131 -4.05 35.64 -2.74
C TYR A 131 -2.90 34.77 -3.26
N SER A 132 -2.46 34.99 -4.50
CA SER A 132 -1.38 34.22 -5.12
C SER A 132 -0.22 35.12 -5.57
N GLY A 133 1.01 34.63 -5.38
CA GLY A 133 2.24 35.35 -5.75
C GLY A 133 3.39 34.41 -6.11
N LYS A 134 4.33 34.90 -6.93
CA LYS A 134 5.54 34.15 -7.31
C LYS A 134 6.73 34.63 -6.48
N LEU A 135 7.38 33.70 -5.78
CA LEU A 135 8.65 33.92 -5.11
C LEU A 135 9.80 33.44 -6.00
N ASN A 136 10.72 34.34 -6.29
CA ASN A 136 11.98 34.01 -6.96
C ASN A 136 13.06 33.87 -5.88
N LYS A 137 13.89 32.83 -6.00
CA LYS A 137 15.09 32.69 -5.16
C LYS A 137 16.12 33.74 -5.62
N GLN A 138 16.54 34.63 -4.73
CA GLN A 138 17.66 35.55 -4.98
C GLN A 138 18.99 34.78 -4.99
#